data_AF-A0A8H7BGD3-F1
#
_entry.id   AF-A0A8H7BGD3-F1
#
_cell.length_a   1.000
_cell.length_b   1.000
_cell.length_c   1.000
_cell.angle_alpha   90.00
_cell.angle_beta   90.00
_cell.angle_gamma   90.00
#
_symmetry.space_group_name_H-M   'P 1'
#
loop_
_entity.id
_entity.type
_entity.pdbx_description
1 polymer ?
#
loop_
_entity_poly.entity_id
_entity_poly.type
_entity_poly.pdbx_seq_one_letter_code
_entity_poly.pdbx_strand_id
1 'polypeptide(L)'
;MSSNHFEVHNKDFWDPFQLSNSLFRQARSSMNTGRWAYGVALLMVLGAGVGYYHVIEEDKQVKQRKRAKAAERHTLRQLQQINDDRQAIEKDIEEISSLQSDLDQRRREFLLAKSNELLLRLLERLDAIRPQHAIVGDRSDDRSMSDYEALLIEGLKEKKKRLIKRIQQDFGRVDALSQCTE
;
A
#
# COMPACT_ATOMS: atom_id res chain seq x y z
N MET A 1 -54.35 -42.86 -32.24
CA MET A 1 -54.01 -42.91 -33.68
C MET A 1 -52.51 -42.59 -33.76
N SER A 2 -51.65 -43.59 -33.57
CA SER A 2 -51.10 -44.54 -34.55
C SER A 2 -49.97 -43.93 -35.39
N SER A 3 -48.79 -44.51 -35.19
CA SER A 3 -47.48 -44.29 -35.82
C SER A 3 -47.47 -44.36 -37.35
N ASN A 4 -46.43 -43.79 -37.97
CA ASN A 4 -45.38 -44.51 -38.74
C ASN A 4 -44.47 -43.47 -39.44
N HIS A 5 -43.17 -43.40 -39.15
CA HIS A 5 -42.07 -44.26 -39.65
C HIS A 5 -41.90 -44.16 -41.18
N PHE A 6 -40.82 -43.49 -41.62
CA PHE A 6 -40.16 -43.85 -42.88
C PHE A 6 -38.69 -43.40 -42.85
N GLU A 7 -37.82 -44.38 -42.86
CA GLU A 7 -36.41 -44.24 -43.22
C GLU A 7 -36.11 -45.40 -44.18
N VAL A 8 -35.06 -45.23 -44.99
CA VAL A 8 -34.21 -46.25 -45.64
C VAL A 8 -34.06 -46.09 -47.18
N HIS A 9 -32.84 -45.62 -47.50
CA HIS A 9 -31.90 -46.00 -48.58
C HIS A 9 -32.27 -45.99 -50.07
N ASN A 10 -31.44 -45.30 -50.86
CA ASN A 10 -30.73 -45.90 -52.01
C ASN A 10 -29.56 -44.98 -52.43
N LYS A 11 -28.32 -45.38 -52.17
CA LYS A 11 -27.34 -45.95 -53.13
C LYS A 11 -26.63 -44.91 -53.99
N ASP A 12 -25.32 -44.88 -53.76
CA ASP A 12 -24.28 -44.31 -54.61
C ASP A 12 -24.37 -44.79 -56.06
N PHE A 13 -23.53 -44.14 -56.87
CA PHE A 13 -22.76 -44.75 -57.98
C PHE A 13 -23.25 -44.36 -59.38
N TRP A 14 -22.68 -43.26 -59.91
CA TRP A 14 -21.81 -43.26 -61.11
C TRP A 14 -21.47 -41.80 -61.50
N ASP A 15 -20.21 -41.40 -61.31
CA ASP A 15 -19.61 -40.25 -62.03
C ASP A 15 -19.22 -40.71 -63.44
N PRO A 16 -19.28 -39.82 -64.45
CA PRO A 16 -18.00 -39.38 -65.01
C PRO A 16 -17.99 -37.96 -65.61
N PHE A 17 -16.85 -37.29 -65.41
CA PHE A 17 -16.14 -36.44 -66.39
C PHE A 17 -16.82 -35.17 -66.96
N GLN A 18 -16.16 -34.03 -66.71
CA GLN A 18 -15.58 -33.08 -67.69
C GLN A 18 -15.53 -31.68 -67.03
N LEU A 19 -14.38 -31.30 -66.46
CA LEU A 19 -13.45 -30.33 -67.07
C LEU A 19 -14.03 -28.90 -67.15
N SER A 20 -13.72 -28.03 -66.19
CA SER A 20 -12.60 -27.06 -66.25
C SER A 20 -13.22 -25.67 -65.97
N ASN A 21 -12.61 -24.66 -65.37
CA ASN A 21 -11.23 -24.35 -65.12
C ASN A 21 -11.13 -23.30 -64.00
N SER A 22 -10.04 -23.40 -63.25
CA SER A 22 -9.30 -22.31 -62.61
C SER A 22 -10.01 -21.42 -61.58
N LEU A 23 -9.92 -21.78 -60.29
CA LEU A 23 -9.64 -20.77 -59.25
C LEU A 23 -9.11 -21.31 -57.90
N PHE A 24 -8.63 -22.56 -57.84
CA PHE A 24 -7.88 -23.02 -56.67
C PHE A 24 -6.67 -23.86 -57.11
N ARG A 25 -5.54 -23.18 -57.33
CA ARG A 25 -4.22 -23.79 -57.27
C ARG A 25 -3.50 -23.22 -56.06
N GLN A 26 -3.94 -23.65 -54.89
CA GLN A 26 -3.14 -23.52 -53.68
C GLN A 26 -2.44 -24.86 -53.43
N ALA A 27 -1.15 -24.73 -53.10
CA ALA A 27 -0.21 -25.76 -52.67
C ALA A 27 0.34 -26.70 -53.77
N ARG A 28 1.61 -26.49 -54.13
CA ARG A 28 2.66 -27.33 -53.52
C ARG A 28 4.06 -26.75 -53.66
N SER A 29 4.69 -26.64 -52.49
CA SER A 29 6.08 -26.97 -52.18
C SER A 29 7.20 -26.41 -53.07
N SER A 30 7.89 -25.40 -52.55
CA SER A 30 9.36 -25.39 -52.62
C SER A 30 9.93 -25.32 -51.20
N MET A 31 10.85 -26.23 -50.92
CA MET A 31 11.59 -26.42 -49.69
C MET A 31 12.17 -25.11 -49.13
N ASN A 32 11.69 -24.69 -47.95
CA ASN A 32 12.48 -24.16 -46.82
C ASN A 32 11.61 -23.71 -45.63
N THR A 33 10.31 -24.02 -45.64
CA THR A 33 9.34 -23.51 -44.65
C THR A 33 9.48 -24.10 -43.25
N GLY A 34 10.19 -25.21 -43.06
CA GLY A 34 10.42 -25.80 -41.74
C GLY A 34 11.27 -24.91 -40.83
N ARG A 35 12.39 -24.37 -41.33
CA ARG A 35 13.34 -23.57 -40.52
C ARG A 35 12.74 -22.22 -40.09
N TRP A 36 11.91 -21.61 -40.94
CA TRP A 36 11.24 -20.33 -40.63
C TRP A 36 10.06 -20.51 -39.68
N ALA A 37 9.32 -21.62 -39.76
CA ALA A 37 8.23 -21.90 -38.83
C ALA A 37 8.73 -22.06 -37.38
N TYR A 38 9.85 -22.78 -37.18
CA TYR A 38 10.48 -22.87 -35.86
C TYR A 38 11.05 -21.52 -35.38
N GLY A 39 11.65 -20.73 -36.29
CA GLY A 39 12.18 -19.40 -35.96
C GLY A 39 11.11 -18.41 -35.49
N VAL A 40 9.95 -18.39 -36.16
CA VAL A 40 8.81 -17.53 -35.78
C VAL A 40 8.17 -18.00 -34.47
N ALA A 41 7.99 -19.32 -34.28
CA ALA A 41 7.46 -19.86 -33.03
C ALA A 41 8.38 -19.55 -31.83
N LEU A 42 9.71 -19.67 -32.00
CA LEU A 42 10.68 -19.33 -30.98
C LEU A 42 10.65 -17.83 -30.63
N LEU A 43 10.53 -16.95 -31.63
CA LEU A 43 10.40 -15.50 -31.41
C LEU A 43 9.12 -15.11 -30.69
N MET A 44 7.99 -15.79 -30.94
CA MET A 44 6.76 -15.53 -30.19
C MET A 44 6.87 -16.00 -28.74
N VAL A 45 7.48 -17.15 -28.47
CA VAL A 45 7.70 -17.65 -27.11
C VAL A 45 8.68 -16.76 -26.34
N LEU A 46 9.77 -16.33 -26.98
CA LEU A 46 10.72 -15.39 -26.40
C LEU A 46 10.12 -14.00 -26.19
N GLY A 47 9.35 -13.50 -27.16
CA GLY A 47 8.64 -12.21 -27.05
C GLY A 47 7.57 -12.22 -25.96
N ALA A 48 6.82 -13.32 -25.83
CA ALA A 48 5.88 -13.52 -24.73
C ALA A 48 6.60 -13.64 -23.38
N GLY A 49 7.76 -14.30 -23.34
CA GLY A 49 8.59 -14.42 -22.13
C GLY A 49 9.14 -13.07 -21.65
N VAL A 50 9.63 -12.23 -22.56
CA VAL A 50 10.14 -10.88 -22.23
C VAL A 50 9.00 -9.94 -21.80
N GLY A 51 7.85 -9.98 -22.49
CA GLY A 51 6.66 -9.20 -22.10
C GLY A 51 6.11 -9.62 -20.73
N TYR A 52 6.05 -10.93 -20.46
CA TYR A 52 5.62 -11.46 -19.17
C TYR A 52 6.57 -11.06 -18.03
N TYR A 53 7.88 -11.05 -18.31
CA TYR A 53 8.89 -10.63 -17.33
C TYR A 53 8.75 -9.14 -16.95
N HIS A 54 8.57 -8.26 -17.94
CA HIS A 54 8.33 -6.84 -17.69
C HIS A 54 7.04 -6.57 -16.90
N VAL A 55 5.94 -7.28 -17.22
CA VAL A 55 4.68 -7.14 -16.49
C VAL A 55 4.83 -7.59 -15.03
N ILE A 56 5.61 -8.64 -14.75
CA ILE A 56 5.84 -9.10 -13.36
C ILE A 56 6.64 -8.09 -12.54
N GLU A 57 7.63 -7.41 -13.14
CA GLU A 57 8.42 -6.40 -12.45
C GLU A 57 7.59 -5.16 -12.09
N GLU A 58 6.73 -4.71 -13.00
CA GLU A 58 5.77 -3.63 -12.73
C GLU A 58 4.80 -4.01 -11.60
N ASP A 59 4.30 -5.25 -11.61
CA ASP A 59 3.37 -5.75 -10.60
C ASP A 59 4.00 -5.79 -9.20
N LYS A 60 5.30 -6.16 -9.12
CA LYS A 60 6.07 -6.16 -7.87
C LYS A 60 6.23 -4.74 -7.32
N GLN A 61 6.58 -3.77 -8.15
CA GLN A 61 6.74 -2.37 -7.73
C GLN A 61 5.41 -1.77 -7.27
N VAL A 62 4.31 -2.04 -7.97
CA VAL A 62 2.97 -1.57 -7.57
C VAL A 62 2.54 -2.19 -6.24
N LYS A 63 2.79 -3.49 -6.03
CA LYS A 63 2.51 -4.17 -4.75
C LYS A 63 3.33 -3.58 -3.60
N GLN A 64 4.61 -3.27 -3.83
CA GLN A 64 5.46 -2.62 -2.83
C GLN A 64 4.95 -1.21 -2.47
N ARG A 65 4.66 -0.37 -3.47
CA ARG A 65 4.10 0.97 -3.25
C ARG A 65 2.78 0.95 -2.49
N LYS A 66 1.89 0.01 -2.81
CA LYS A 66 0.61 -0.16 -2.10
C LYS A 66 0.82 -0.53 -0.63
N ARG A 67 1.76 -1.43 -0.34
CA ARG A 67 2.12 -1.81 1.04
C ARG A 67 2.73 -0.64 1.80
N ALA A 68 3.71 0.04 1.22
CA ALA A 68 4.34 1.24 1.80
C ALA A 68 3.30 2.32 2.13
N LYS A 69 2.39 2.60 1.20
CA LYS A 69 1.30 3.57 1.40
C LYS A 69 0.28 3.14 2.46
N ALA A 70 -0.02 1.84 2.56
CA ALA A 70 -0.90 1.33 3.61
C ALA A 70 -0.25 1.46 5.00
N ALA A 71 1.04 1.13 5.10
CA ALA A 71 1.83 1.29 6.31
C ALA A 71 1.95 2.76 6.72
N GLU A 72 2.25 3.65 5.76
CA GLU A 72 2.27 5.10 5.98
C GLU A 72 0.94 5.59 6.55
N ARG A 73 -0.19 5.22 5.94
CA ARG A 73 -1.52 5.59 6.44
C ARG A 73 -1.77 5.10 7.86
N HIS A 74 -1.34 3.88 8.18
CA HIS A 74 -1.46 3.34 9.54
C HIS A 74 -0.66 4.18 10.53
N THR A 75 0.60 4.46 10.24
CA THR A 75 1.46 5.31 11.11
C THR A 75 0.93 6.74 11.21
N LEU A 76 0.39 7.30 10.13
CA LEU A 76 -0.27 8.61 10.16
C LEU A 76 -1.47 8.64 11.09
N ARG A 77 -2.29 7.59 11.09
CA ARG A 77 -3.42 7.48 12.02
C ARG A 77 -2.95 7.42 13.47
N GLN A 78 -1.88 6.67 13.74
CA GLN A 78 -1.29 6.63 15.08
C GLN A 78 -0.79 8.01 15.52
N LEU A 79 -0.08 8.73 14.65
CA LEU A 79 0.37 10.10 14.93
C LEU A 79 -0.80 11.07 15.11
N GLN A 80 -1.87 10.92 14.33
CA GLN A 80 -3.08 11.74 14.47
C GLN A 80 -3.76 11.46 15.81
N GLN A 81 -3.94 10.19 16.18
CA GLN A 81 -4.53 9.83 17.46
C GLN A 81 -3.71 10.40 18.64
N ILE A 82 -2.38 10.33 18.58
CA ILE A 82 -1.51 10.94 19.60
C ILE A 82 -1.69 12.47 19.63
N ASN A 83 -1.87 13.11 18.48
CA ASN A 83 -2.14 14.55 18.44
C ASN A 83 -3.51 14.90 19.03
N ASP A 84 -4.53 14.08 18.79
CA ASP A 84 -5.87 14.27 19.34
C ASP A 84 -5.86 14.07 20.86
N ASP A 85 -5.14 13.05 21.35
CA ASP A 85 -4.90 12.81 22.79
C ASP A 85 -4.16 14.01 23.42
N ARG A 86 -3.14 14.56 22.73
CA ARG A 86 -2.41 15.77 23.18
C ARG A 86 -3.33 16.99 23.26
N GLN A 87 -4.25 17.18 22.32
CA GLN A 87 -5.22 18.27 22.37
C GLN A 87 -6.21 18.13 23.53
N ALA A 88 -6.54 16.91 23.96
CA ALA A 88 -7.34 16.72 25.16
C ALA A 88 -6.56 17.15 26.42
N ILE A 89 -5.27 16.80 26.51
CA ILE A 89 -4.41 17.25 27.63
C ILE A 89 -4.22 18.77 27.61
N GLU A 90 -4.10 19.39 26.44
CA GLU A 90 -4.01 20.84 26.31
C GLU A 90 -5.20 21.57 26.95
N LYS A 91 -6.41 21.00 26.84
CA LYS A 91 -7.61 21.52 27.52
C LYS A 91 -7.54 21.32 29.03
N ASP A 92 -7.05 20.18 29.50
CA ASP A 92 -6.83 19.94 30.93
C ASP A 92 -5.82 20.97 31.49
N ILE A 93 -4.76 21.30 30.75
CA ILE A 93 -3.77 22.34 31.13
C ILE A 93 -4.40 23.74 31.17
N GLU A 94 -5.28 24.05 30.22
CA GLU A 94 -6.05 25.30 30.25
C GLU A 94 -7.00 25.37 31.45
N GLU A 95 -7.66 24.27 31.81
CA GLU A 95 -8.48 24.18 33.02
C GLU A 95 -7.66 24.48 34.28
N ILE A 96 -6.45 23.89 34.40
CA ILE A 96 -5.52 24.15 35.52
C ILE A 96 -5.23 25.64 35.66
N SER A 97 -5.00 26.34 34.54
CA SER A 97 -4.70 27.78 34.55
C SER A 97 -5.88 28.64 35.01
N SER A 98 -7.11 28.13 34.89
CA SER A 98 -8.34 28.83 35.30
C SER A 98 -8.68 28.65 36.79
N LEU A 99 -8.15 27.60 37.43
CA LEU A 99 -8.32 27.38 38.86
C LEU A 99 -7.52 28.45 39.59
N GLN A 100 -8.15 29.29 40.41
CA GLN A 100 -7.48 30.36 41.17
C GLN A 100 -7.74 30.29 42.69
N SER A 101 -8.65 29.43 43.14
CA SER A 101 -9.04 29.36 44.54
C SER A 101 -8.18 28.38 45.35
N ASP A 102 -7.94 28.69 46.63
CA ASP A 102 -7.23 27.80 47.57
C ASP A 102 -7.98 26.47 47.79
N LEU A 103 -9.31 26.47 47.62
CA LEU A 103 -10.15 25.27 47.70
C LEU A 103 -9.86 24.29 46.55
N ASP A 104 -9.31 24.78 45.43
CA ASP A 104 -8.95 23.98 44.26
C ASP A 104 -7.49 23.53 44.27
N GLN A 105 -6.69 23.85 45.29
CA GLN A 105 -5.25 23.54 45.29
C GLN A 105 -4.98 22.04 45.12
N ARG A 106 -5.68 21.17 45.87
CA ARG A 106 -5.56 19.71 45.72
C ARG A 106 -5.98 19.22 44.34
N ARG A 107 -7.01 19.85 43.76
CA ARG A 107 -7.49 19.52 42.41
C ARG A 107 -6.45 19.93 41.36
N ARG A 108 -5.83 21.10 41.53
CA ARG A 108 -4.77 21.62 40.68
C ARG A 108 -3.55 20.71 40.70
N GLU A 109 -3.06 20.34 41.88
CA GLU A 109 -1.94 19.40 42.07
C GLU A 109 -2.22 18.05 41.40
N PHE A 110 -3.42 17.51 41.61
CA PHE A 110 -3.86 16.27 40.97
C PHE A 110 -3.85 16.37 39.44
N LEU A 111 -4.40 17.46 38.88
CA LEU A 111 -4.46 17.66 37.44
C LEU A 111 -3.07 17.91 36.83
N LEU A 112 -2.17 18.60 37.53
CA LEU A 112 -0.78 18.79 37.12
C LEU A 112 -0.05 17.44 37.04
N ALA A 113 -0.13 16.62 38.09
CA ALA A 113 0.49 15.29 38.12
C ALA A 113 -0.09 14.38 37.03
N LYS A 114 -1.43 14.38 36.86
CA LYS A 114 -2.11 13.65 35.79
C LYS A 114 -1.63 14.08 34.41
N SER A 115 -1.56 15.39 34.16
CA SER A 115 -1.14 15.92 32.85
C SER A 115 0.31 15.55 32.55
N ASN A 116 1.20 15.65 33.53
CA ASN A 116 2.61 15.28 33.39
C ASN A 116 2.77 13.79 33.02
N GLU A 117 2.08 12.90 33.73
CA GLU A 117 2.06 11.45 33.45
C GLU A 117 1.50 11.14 32.05
N LEU A 118 0.41 11.81 31.65
CA LEU A 118 -0.17 11.60 30.33
C LEU A 118 0.75 12.08 29.21
N LEU A 119 1.43 13.22 29.38
CA LEU A 119 2.41 13.71 28.41
C LEU A 119 3.61 12.76 28.27
N LEU A 120 4.08 12.16 29.37
CA LEU A 120 5.14 11.15 29.35
C LEU A 120 4.73 9.91 28.55
N ARG A 121 3.52 9.39 28.80
CA ARG A 121 2.97 8.27 28.02
C ARG A 121 2.83 8.59 26.53
N LEU A 122 2.50 9.85 26.17
CA LEU A 122 2.47 10.25 24.76
C LEU A 122 3.87 10.24 24.14
N LEU A 123 4.92 10.67 24.86
CA LEU A 123 6.30 10.55 24.38
C LEU A 123 6.73 9.10 24.20
N GLU A 124 6.40 8.21 25.14
CA GLU A 124 6.69 6.78 25.03
C GLU A 124 6.01 6.16 23.81
N ARG A 125 4.72 6.46 23.60
CA ARG A 125 3.96 6.02 22.41
C ARG A 125 4.55 6.58 21.12
N LEU A 126 5.04 7.82 21.12
CA LEU A 126 5.74 8.38 19.96
C LEU A 126 7.07 7.69 19.72
N ASP A 127 7.83 7.36 20.77
CA ASP A 127 9.12 6.72 20.63
C ASP A 127 8.99 5.32 20.03
N ALA A 128 7.96 4.58 20.43
CA ALA A 128 7.59 3.29 19.85
C ALA A 128 7.30 3.37 18.33
N ILE A 129 6.87 4.53 17.81
CA ILE A 129 6.69 4.73 16.36
C ILE A 129 8.06 4.87 15.70
N ARG A 130 8.43 3.85 14.91
CA ARG A 130 9.66 3.80 14.09
C ARG A 130 9.30 3.90 12.60
N PRO A 131 9.28 5.11 12.00
CA PRO A 131 8.81 5.31 10.62
C PRO A 131 9.50 4.45 9.57
N GLN A 132 10.81 4.24 9.70
CA GLN A 132 11.59 3.41 8.78
C GLN A 132 11.16 1.95 8.84
N HIS A 133 11.10 1.38 10.04
CA HIS A 133 10.64 0.01 10.25
C HIS A 133 9.16 -0.17 9.87
N ALA A 134 8.31 0.84 10.08
CA ALA A 134 6.91 0.76 9.68
C ALA A 134 6.72 0.61 8.17
N ILE A 135 7.52 1.31 7.36
CA ILE A 135 7.39 1.32 5.89
C ILE A 135 8.19 0.18 5.24
N VAL A 136 9.44 0.00 5.66
CA VAL A 136 10.39 -0.94 5.03
C VAL A 136 10.40 -2.31 5.73
N GLY A 137 9.94 -2.39 6.98
CA GLY A 137 9.99 -3.61 7.80
C GLY A 137 11.43 -3.97 8.17
N ASP A 138 11.76 -5.26 8.06
CA ASP A 138 13.11 -5.78 8.27
C ASP A 138 14.02 -5.65 7.03
N ARG A 139 13.54 -5.05 5.94
CA ARG A 139 14.34 -4.84 4.72
C ARG A 139 15.26 -3.61 4.82
N SER A 140 15.73 -3.31 6.03
CA SER A 140 16.40 -2.04 6.37
C SER A 140 17.76 -1.83 5.72
N ASP A 141 18.22 -2.73 4.85
CA ASP A 141 19.42 -2.52 4.07
C ASP A 141 19.19 -1.38 3.07
N ASP A 142 19.88 -0.25 3.27
CA ASP A 142 19.75 1.01 2.50
C ASP A 142 19.83 0.82 0.97
N ARG A 143 20.46 -0.27 0.50
CA ARG A 143 20.55 -0.61 -0.93
C ARG A 143 19.23 -1.07 -1.57
N SER A 144 18.21 -1.37 -0.78
CA SER A 144 16.91 -1.87 -1.25
C SER A 144 15.76 -0.88 -1.10
N MET A 145 16.04 0.30 -0.51
CA MET A 145 15.03 1.30 -0.20
C MET A 145 14.72 2.15 -1.43
N SER A 146 13.45 2.21 -1.82
CA SER A 146 13.02 3.02 -2.95
C SER A 146 12.95 4.50 -2.57
N ASP A 147 13.28 5.41 -3.50
CA ASP A 147 13.10 6.87 -3.33
C ASP A 147 11.69 7.24 -2.85
N TYR A 148 10.67 6.51 -3.31
CA TYR A 148 9.30 6.68 -2.86
C TYR A 148 9.15 6.39 -1.36
N GLU A 149 9.74 5.30 -0.87
CA GLU A 149 9.70 4.92 0.55
C GLU A 149 10.49 5.92 1.41
N ALA A 150 11.61 6.44 0.89
CA ALA A 150 12.40 7.49 1.53
C ALA A 150 11.58 8.75 1.79
N LEU A 151 10.86 9.23 0.77
CA LEU A 151 9.99 10.39 0.89
C LEU A 151 8.88 10.19 1.94
N LEU A 152 8.28 9.00 1.98
CA LEU A 152 7.25 8.68 2.98
C LEU A 152 7.84 8.66 4.41
N ILE A 153 9.00 8.05 4.58
CA ILE A 153 9.70 7.96 5.87
C ILE A 153 10.07 9.36 6.36
N GLU A 154 10.60 10.21 5.50
CA GLU A 154 10.95 11.60 5.84
C GLU A 154 9.72 12.40 6.26
N GLY A 155 8.61 12.29 5.52
CA GLY A 155 7.35 12.95 5.87
C GLY A 155 6.81 12.51 7.24
N LEU A 156 6.92 11.23 7.57
CA LEU A 156 6.55 10.70 8.90
C LEU A 156 7.51 11.18 10.00
N LYS A 157 8.83 11.20 9.74
CA LYS A 157 9.84 11.71 10.68
C LYS A 157 9.57 13.17 11.02
N GLU A 158 9.29 14.01 10.02
CA GLU A 158 9.02 15.43 10.24
C GLU A 158 7.70 15.66 10.99
N LYS A 159 6.67 14.86 10.73
CA LYS A 159 5.42 14.89 11.53
C LYS A 159 5.67 14.47 12.98
N LYS A 160 6.40 13.37 13.22
CA LYS A 160 6.79 12.92 14.57
C LYS A 160 7.58 14.01 15.31
N LYS A 161 8.58 14.60 14.66
CA LYS A 161 9.41 15.68 15.22
C LYS A 161 8.58 16.90 15.63
N ARG A 162 7.65 17.34 14.79
CA ARG A 162 6.73 18.44 15.12
C ARG A 162 5.87 18.14 16.33
N LEU A 163 5.38 16.90 16.44
CA LEU A 163 4.53 16.48 17.55
C LEU A 163 5.33 16.43 18.87
N ILE A 164 6.56 15.88 18.84
CA ILE A 164 7.48 15.90 19.99
C ILE A 164 7.70 17.34 20.48
N LYS A 165 7.99 18.27 19.57
CA LYS A 165 8.18 19.68 19.95
C LYS A 165 6.97 20.29 20.64
N ARG A 166 5.76 19.98 20.19
CA ARG A 166 4.52 20.48 20.82
C ARG A 166 4.33 19.89 22.22
N ILE A 167 4.53 18.58 22.38
CA ILE A 167 4.46 17.94 23.70
C ILE A 167 5.50 18.54 24.66
N GLN A 168 6.72 18.80 24.18
CA GLN A 168 7.76 19.48 24.98
C GLN A 168 7.35 20.91 25.40
N GLN A 169 6.64 21.63 24.54
CA GLN A 169 6.06 22.93 24.91
C GLN A 169 5.00 22.77 26.00
N ASP A 170 4.16 21.73 25.93
CA ASP A 170 3.14 21.47 26.96
C ASP A 170 3.77 21.10 28.30
N PHE A 171 4.86 20.31 28.31
CA PHE A 171 5.65 20.09 29.53
C PHE A 171 6.14 21.40 30.13
N GLY A 172 6.71 22.29 29.32
CA GLY A 172 7.16 23.60 29.81
C GLY A 172 6.02 24.45 30.38
N ARG A 173 4.79 24.34 29.83
CA ARG A 173 3.59 25.00 30.40
C ARG A 173 3.18 24.40 31.73
N VAL A 174 3.17 23.07 31.85
CA VAL A 174 2.87 22.36 33.10
C VAL A 174 3.90 22.72 34.18
N ASP A 175 5.18 22.74 33.84
CA ASP A 175 6.26 23.11 34.75
C ASP A 175 6.10 24.56 35.24
N ALA A 176 5.83 25.51 34.34
CA ALA A 176 5.57 26.90 34.72
C ALA A 176 4.36 27.05 35.66
N LEU A 177 3.29 26.27 35.44
CA LEU A 177 2.11 26.29 36.31
C LEU A 177 2.39 25.68 37.69
N SER A 178 3.29 24.70 37.77
CA SER A 178 3.72 24.10 39.04
C SER A 178 4.61 25.05 39.87
N GLN A 179 5.41 25.90 39.21
CA GLN A 179 6.27 26.87 39.89
C GLN A 179 5.50 28.09 40.43
N CYS A 180 4.34 28.42 39.86
CA CYS A 180 3.48 29.50 40.37
C CYS A 180 2.72 29.12 41.67
N THR A 181 2.84 27.89 42.15
CA THR A 181 2.17 27.41 43.37
C THR A 181 3.08 27.30 44.60
N GLU A 182 4.39 27.51 44.45
CA GLU A 182 5.35 27.62 45.56
C GLU A 182 5.54 29.09 45.98
#